data_AF-A0A8C5RVQ5-F1
#
_entry.id   AF-A0A8C5RVQ5-F1
#
_cell.length_a   1.000
_cell.length_b   1.000
_cell.length_c   1.000
_cell.angle_alpha   90.00
_cell.angle_beta   90.00
_cell.angle_gamma   90.00
#
_symmetry.space_group_name_H-M   'P 1'
#
loop_
_entity.id
_entity.type
_entity.pdbx_description
1 polymer ?
#
loop_
_entity_poly.entity_id
_entity_poly.type
_entity_poly.pdbx_seq_one_letter_code
_entity_poly.pdbx_strand_id
1 'polypeptide(L)' 'METKRPEIPGSVLDDLCSRFILHIPSEERDNAIRVCFQIELAHWFYLDFYMQNTPGLPQCGIRDFAKADILSM' A
#
# COMPACT_ATOMS: atom_id res chain seq x y z
N MET A 1 23.68 -2.81 -14.71
CA MET A 1 23.46 -3.41 -13.38
C MET A 1 22.09 -2.93 -12.93
N GLU A 2 21.05 -3.71 -13.15
CA GLU A 2 19.71 -3.37 -12.66
C GLU A 2 19.72 -3.52 -11.14
N THR A 3 19.80 -2.40 -10.43
CA THR A 3 19.55 -2.36 -8.99
C THR A 3 18.07 -2.66 -8.79
N LYS A 4 17.74 -3.93 -8.49
CA LYS A 4 16.39 -4.31 -8.05
C LYS A 4 16.03 -3.39 -6.89
N ARG A 5 15.09 -2.46 -7.13
CA ARG A 5 14.53 -1.64 -6.06
C ARG A 5 13.93 -2.61 -5.04
N PRO A 6 14.17 -2.43 -3.74
CA PRO A 6 13.58 -3.32 -2.75
C PRO A 6 12.06 -3.18 -2.84
N GLU A 7 11.38 -4.29 -3.10
CA GLU A 7 9.93 -4.37 -3.33
C GLU A 7 9.22 -4.72 -2.02
N ILE A 8 8.03 -4.15 -1.81
CA ILE A 8 7.19 -4.50 -0.66
C ILE A 8 6.76 -5.97 -0.85
N PRO A 9 6.89 -6.83 0.18
CA PRO A 9 6.45 -8.20 0.07
C PRO A 9 4.96 -8.28 -0.29
N GLY A 10 4.59 -9.13 -1.24
CA GLY A 10 3.20 -9.28 -1.68
C GLY A 10 2.22 -9.65 -0.56
N SER A 11 2.67 -10.38 0.46
CA SER A 11 1.84 -10.71 1.64
C SER A 11 1.50 -9.49 2.49
N VAL A 12 2.36 -8.47 2.50
CA VAL A 12 2.10 -7.21 3.21
C VAL A 12 1.09 -6.38 2.43
N LEU A 13 1.25 -6.32 1.09
CA LEU A 13 0.30 -5.63 0.22
C LEU A 13 -1.08 -6.28 0.27
N ASP A 14 -1.18 -7.61 0.23
CA ASP A 14 -2.46 -8.32 0.33
C ASP A 14 -3.20 -8.02 1.64
N ASP A 15 -2.48 -8.01 2.76
CA ASP A 15 -3.03 -7.65 4.07
C ASP A 15 -3.51 -6.18 4.08
N LEU A 16 -2.71 -5.23 3.59
CA LEU A 16 -3.10 -3.81 3.52
C LEU A 16 -4.29 -3.59 2.58
N CYS A 17 -4.29 -4.20 1.39
CA CYS A 17 -5.41 -4.17 0.47
C CYS A 17 -6.68 -4.71 1.11
N SER A 18 -6.61 -5.87 1.76
CA SER A 18 -7.78 -6.47 2.41
C SER A 18 -8.34 -5.56 3.52
N ARG A 19 -7.47 -4.92 4.30
CA ARG A 19 -7.86 -4.03 5.41
C ARG A 19 -8.47 -2.70 4.96
N PHE A 20 -7.87 -2.04 3.97
CA PHE A 20 -8.18 -0.65 3.64
C PHE A 20 -8.92 -0.48 2.30
N ILE A 21 -8.72 -1.38 1.34
CA ILE A 21 -9.15 -1.19 -0.06
C ILE A 21 -10.30 -2.12 -0.45
N LEU A 22 -10.23 -3.39 -0.08
CA LEU A 22 -11.13 -4.44 -0.57
C LEU A 22 -12.55 -4.29 -0.01
N HIS A 23 -12.67 -3.81 1.23
CA HIS A 23 -13.94 -3.56 1.91
C HIS A 23 -14.56 -2.19 1.60
N ILE A 24 -13.94 -1.36 0.76
CA ILE A 24 -14.53 -0.08 0.35
C ILE A 24 -15.82 -0.37 -0.44
N PRO A 25 -16.98 0.17 -0.03
CA PRO A 25 -18.21 0.00 -0.79
C PRO A 25 -18.08 0.61 -2.18
N SER A 26 -18.77 0.03 -3.17
CA SER A 26 -18.62 0.41 -4.58
C SER A 26 -18.89 1.90 -4.85
N GLU A 27 -19.81 2.51 -4.11
CA GLU A 27 -20.11 3.95 -4.18
C GLU A 27 -18.92 4.83 -3.79
N GLU A 28 -18.09 4.36 -2.84
CA GLU A 28 -16.89 5.07 -2.41
C GLU A 28 -15.69 4.79 -3.33
N ARG A 29 -15.66 3.63 -4.00
CA ARG A 29 -14.63 3.32 -5.01
C ARG A 29 -14.70 4.20 -6.25
N ASP A 30 -15.89 4.67 -6.61
CA ASP A 30 -16.06 5.64 -7.71
C ASP A 30 -15.55 7.04 -7.33
N ASN A 31 -15.39 7.31 -6.03
CA ASN A 31 -14.83 8.56 -5.53
C ASN A 31 -13.31 8.46 -5.36
N ALA A 32 -12.57 8.99 -6.35
CA ALA A 32 -11.11 9.02 -6.34
C ALA A 32 -10.51 9.61 -5.05
N ILE A 33 -11.17 10.58 -4.41
CA ILE A 33 -10.69 11.18 -3.16
C ILE A 33 -10.75 10.16 -2.01
N ARG A 34 -11.84 9.39 -1.93
CA ARG A 34 -12.01 8.33 -0.91
C ARG A 34 -10.97 7.23 -1.10
N VAL A 35 -10.73 6.83 -2.35
CA VAL A 35 -9.71 5.85 -2.69
C VAL A 35 -8.31 6.35 -2.32
N CYS A 36 -7.94 7.58 -2.71
CA CYS A 36 -6.66 8.19 -2.33
C CYS A 36 -6.46 8.24 -0.81
N PHE A 37 -7.50 8.58 -0.05
CA PHE A 37 -7.42 8.62 1.41
C PHE A 37 -7.12 7.24 2.02
N GLN A 38 -7.74 6.18 1.49
CA GLN A 38 -7.48 4.82 1.95
C GLN A 38 -6.06 4.34 1.61
N ILE A 39 -5.54 4.73 0.44
CA ILE A 39 -4.15 4.46 0.06
C ILE A 39 -3.18 5.21 0.97
N GLU A 40 -3.46 6.47 1.32
CA GLU A 40 -2.66 7.25 2.28
C GLU A 40 -2.67 6.62 3.67
N LEU A 41 -3.82 6.13 4.14
CA LEU A 41 -3.93 5.40 5.41
C LEU A 41 -3.15 4.08 5.39
N ALA A 42 -3.26 3.31 4.31
CA ALA A 42 -2.51 2.06 4.15
C ALA A 42 -1.00 2.30 4.12
N HIS A 43 -0.55 3.36 3.44
CA HIS A 43 0.86 3.76 3.40
C HIS A 43 1.35 4.20 4.79
N TRP A 44 0.58 5.01 5.51
CA TRP A 44 0.91 5.40 6.87
C TRP A 44 1.00 4.18 7.80
N PHE A 45 0.05 3.26 7.71
CA PHE A 45 0.05 2.01 8.48
C PHE A 45 1.26 1.14 8.14
N TYR A 46 1.66 1.05 6.88
CA TYR A 46 2.87 0.36 6.45
C TYR A 46 4.14 0.94 7.09
N LEU A 47 4.28 2.26 7.07
CA LEU A 47 5.44 2.93 7.66
C LEU A 47 5.48 2.79 9.18
N ASP A 48 4.34 2.89 9.86
CA ASP A 48 4.31 2.90 11.33
C ASP A 48 4.33 1.49 11.92
N PHE A 49 3.60 0.54 11.34
CA PHE A 49 3.48 -0.81 11.88
C PHE A 49 4.42 -1.81 11.21
N TYR A 50 4.47 -1.87 9.88
CA TYR A 50 5.29 -2.89 9.20
C TYR A 50 6.78 -2.57 9.26
N MET A 51 7.18 -1.34 8.92
CA MET A 51 8.59 -0.97 8.92
C MET A 51 9.20 -0.93 10.33
N GLN A 52 8.45 -0.54 11.36
CA GLN A 52 8.95 -0.58 12.73
C GLN A 52 9.13 -2.00 13.27
N ASN A 53 8.24 -2.93 12.89
CA ASN A 53 8.30 -4.31 13.38
C ASN A 53 9.14 -5.26 12.52
N THR A 54 9.41 -4.90 11.26
CA THR A 54 10.15 -5.76 10.31
C THR A 54 11.36 -5.01 9.73
N PRO A 55 12.54 -5.09 10.38
CA PRO A 55 13.75 -4.48 9.85
C PRO A 55 14.12 -5.10 8.49
N GLY A 56 14.34 -4.25 7.49
CA GLY A 56 14.69 -4.65 6.11
C GLY A 56 13.60 -4.38 5.07
N LEU A 57 12.41 -3.92 5.49
CA LEU A 57 11.38 -3.48 4.54
C LEU A 57 11.77 -2.16 3.83
N PRO A 58 11.44 -2.03 2.53
CA PRO A 58 11.75 -0.82 1.77
C PRO A 58 10.92 0.37 2.24
N GLN A 59 11.59 1.48 2.54
CA GLN A 59 10.89 2.76 2.59
C GLN A 59 10.52 3.18 1.17
N CYS A 60 9.24 3.47 0.95
CA CYS A 60 8.74 3.96 -0.32
C CYS A 60 7.89 5.22 -0.11
N GLY A 61 7.85 6.09 -1.12
CA GLY A 61 6.91 7.20 -1.13
C GLY A 61 5.50 6.72 -1.50
N ILE A 62 4.48 7.51 -1.17
CA ILE A 62 3.07 7.23 -1.47
C ILE A 62 2.84 6.83 -2.94
N ARG A 63 3.61 7.42 -3.87
CA ARG A 63 3.49 7.18 -5.31
C ARG A 63 3.98 5.79 -5.72
N ASP A 64 5.08 5.34 -5.14
CA ASP A 64 5.61 3.99 -5.34
C ASP A 64 4.74 2.95 -4.62
N PHE A 65 4.24 3.28 -3.43
CA PHE A 65 3.30 2.46 -2.67
C PHE A 65 2.01 2.21 -3.44
N ALA A 66 1.34 3.28 -3.91
CA ALA A 66 0.13 3.20 -4.71
C ALA A 66 0.32 2.38 -6.00
N LYS A 67 1.52 2.47 -6.61
CA LYS A 67 1.86 1.68 -7.80
C LYS A 67 1.99 0.19 -7.50
N ALA A 68 2.51 -0.16 -6.33
CA ALA A 68 2.66 -1.55 -5.91
C ALA A 68 1.31 -2.19 -5.56
N ASP A 69 0.43 -1.42 -4.92
CA ASP A 69 -0.87 -1.82 -4.40
C ASP A 69 -1.96 -1.90 -5.49
N ILE A 70 -2.17 -0.82 -6.24
CA ILE A 70 -3.32 -0.67 -7.16
C ILE A 70 -3.10 -1.35 -8.52
N LEU A 71 -1.86 -1.42 -9.01
CA LEU A 71 -1.57 -1.95 -10.35
C LEU A 71 -1.22 -3.45 -10.36
N SER A 72 -1.12 -4.09 -9.19
CA SER A 72 -0.93 -5.54 -9.08
C SER A 72 -2.24 -6.31 -8.85
N MET A 73 -3.36 -5.61 -8.64
CA MET A 73 -4.71 -6.19 -8.50
C MET A 73 -5.46 -6.29 -9.83
#